data_AF-A0A9D2APK4-F1
#
_entry.id   AF-A0A9D2APK4-F1
#
_cell.length_a   1.000
_cell.length_b   1.000
_cell.length_c   1.000
_cell.angle_alpha   90.00
_cell.angle_beta   90.00
_cell.angle_gamma   90.00
#
_symmetry.space_group_name_H-M   'P 1'
#
loop_
_entity.id
_entity.type
_entity.pdbx_description
1 polymer ?
#
loop_
_entity_poly.entity_id
_entity_poly.type
_entity_poly.pdbx_seq_one_letter_code
_entity_poly.pdbx_strand_id
1 'polypeptide(L)'
;MKKGYIAYIALIIIALMVPFVGMSFWMTTETTENKEMSRWPQLIEDGNYNTDYLEEAGTYFEEHMAFRLQMLTANSAIWGKIFHTSTTDQVIVGEDDWLYYGGTANDYTGRDLLSDRELYNIVYNLSLVQESMEKNGSQFLLALIPNKNTLYGDHMPYYYQPGTDSNLDRLNKLLEQNNIHFIDLKEAFQNEEEVLYFKRDSHWNNKGAVLAYNEILDYLGKDHETYLNVPYEVRTDHVGDIDEILYPLAAEKEEDFYYEKDWEYQYVNDVTDNMDAWIETVNAQKEGSLLMYRDSFGESILPFLAEEYGNAYFSRLVPYNFGNIIQYHPDVVIIERVERNISALATEIPIMEAPETDNVAAAERQTNSTIECRKSGGYLEINGSIEQELVEDDTEIVVCVSDADRTNMKTYKPFYTLTEDGNGNGYSMYLNYAELPSDFLHINVICKNGENAAIVASEDISLEE
;
A
#
# COMPACT_ATOMS: atom_id res chain seq x y z
N MET A 1 -13.79 41.98 41.11
CA MET A 1 -13.77 41.84 39.63
C MET A 1 -14.92 42.64 39.04
N LYS A 2 -14.69 43.50 38.03
CA LYS A 2 -15.77 44.26 37.38
C LYS A 2 -16.81 43.27 36.84
N LYS A 3 -18.11 43.50 37.06
CA LYS A 3 -19.22 42.58 36.71
C LYS A 3 -19.15 42.04 35.27
N GLY A 4 -18.57 42.80 34.33
CA GLY A 4 -18.31 42.34 32.96
C GLY A 4 -17.34 41.16 32.84
N TYR A 5 -16.31 41.05 33.69
CA TYR A 5 -15.42 39.89 33.68
C TYR A 5 -16.12 38.62 34.14
N ILE A 6 -17.01 38.72 35.14
CA ILE A 6 -17.78 37.57 35.63
C ILE A 6 -18.74 37.09 34.54
N ALA A 7 -19.41 38.01 33.84
CA ALA A 7 -20.28 37.67 32.72
C ALA A 7 -19.51 37.01 31.57
N TYR A 8 -18.33 37.53 31.22
CA TYR A 8 -17.46 36.94 30.21
C TYR A 8 -16.98 35.52 30.58
N ILE A 9 -16.50 35.35 31.82
CA ILE A 9 -16.06 34.04 32.32
C ILE A 9 -17.24 33.05 32.32
N ALA A 10 -18.41 33.47 32.78
CA ALA A 10 -19.61 32.63 32.77
C ALA A 10 -20.00 32.22 31.35
N LEU A 11 -19.91 33.13 30.38
CA LEU A 11 -20.19 32.84 28.98
C LEU A 11 -19.21 31.82 28.39
N ILE A 12 -17.91 31.95 28.67
CA ILE A 12 -16.91 30.96 28.23
C ILE A 12 -17.18 29.60 28.87
N ILE A 13 -17.42 29.56 30.18
CA ILE A 13 -17.72 28.30 30.88
C ILE A 13 -18.96 27.64 30.27
N ILE A 14 -20.02 28.41 30.02
CA ILE A 14 -21.22 27.88 29.36
C ILE A 14 -20.86 27.33 27.97
N ALA A 15 -20.11 28.08 27.16
CA ALA A 15 -19.70 27.63 25.82
C ALA A 15 -18.87 26.34 25.88
N LEU A 16 -17.95 26.20 26.84
CA LEU A 16 -17.14 24.99 27.03
C LEU A 16 -17.97 23.82 27.56
N MET A 17 -19.04 24.06 28.33
CA MET A 17 -19.92 23.01 28.86
C MET A 17 -20.95 22.52 27.84
N VAL A 18 -21.27 23.31 26.81
CA VAL A 18 -22.28 22.96 25.79
C VAL A 18 -22.00 21.63 25.11
N PRO A 19 -20.77 21.32 24.63
CA PRO A 19 -20.47 20.03 24.01
C PRO A 19 -20.65 18.86 25.00
N PHE A 20 -20.19 18.99 26.24
CA PHE A 20 -20.30 17.94 27.27
C PHE A 20 -21.74 17.67 27.70
N VAL A 21 -22.54 18.72 27.92
CA VAL A 21 -23.98 18.56 28.21
C VAL A 21 -24.71 18.02 26.98
N GLY A 22 -24.30 18.48 25.79
CA GLY A 22 -24.81 18.03 24.51
C GLY A 22 -24.62 16.53 24.29
N MET A 23 -23.55 15.91 24.78
CA MET A 23 -23.31 14.47 24.65
C MET A 23 -24.45 13.61 25.22
N SER A 24 -25.23 14.12 26.18
CA SER A 24 -26.38 13.38 26.71
C SER A 24 -27.56 13.28 25.73
N PHE A 25 -27.57 14.09 24.66
CA PHE A 25 -28.70 14.23 23.74
C PHE A 25 -28.31 14.13 22.26
N TRP A 26 -27.10 14.58 21.91
CA TRP A 26 -26.54 14.71 20.57
C TRP A 26 -25.10 14.22 20.53
N MET A 27 -24.85 13.07 21.15
CA MET A 27 -23.57 12.38 21.06
C MET A 27 -23.21 12.15 19.58
N THR A 28 -21.96 12.42 19.23
CA THR A 28 -21.46 12.06 17.89
C THR A 28 -21.26 10.54 17.86
N THR A 29 -21.85 9.88 16.87
CA THR A 29 -21.76 8.42 16.66
C THR A 29 -21.22 8.07 15.28
N GLU A 30 -20.73 9.07 14.56
CA GLU A 30 -20.21 8.97 13.20
C GLU A 30 -18.82 9.59 13.16
N THR A 31 -17.94 9.02 12.34
CA THR A 31 -16.60 9.52 12.07
C THR A 31 -16.37 9.52 10.56
N THR A 32 -15.59 10.48 10.08
CA THR A 32 -15.12 10.54 8.69
C THR A 32 -13.74 9.89 8.52
N GLU A 33 -13.09 9.52 9.62
CA GLU A 33 -11.87 8.71 9.60
C GLU A 33 -12.24 7.23 9.47
N ASN A 34 -11.49 6.47 8.66
CA ASN A 34 -11.68 5.02 8.50
C ASN A 34 -11.18 4.23 9.73
N LYS A 35 -11.82 4.46 10.88
CA LYS A 35 -11.48 3.88 12.18
C LYS A 35 -12.76 3.61 12.98
N GLU A 36 -12.79 2.50 13.73
CA GLU A 36 -13.87 2.28 14.70
C GLU A 36 -13.82 3.32 15.84
N MET A 37 -14.97 3.91 16.16
CA MET A 37 -15.08 4.79 17.32
C MET A 37 -14.81 4.01 18.61
N SER A 38 -14.06 4.64 19.50
CA SER A 38 -13.71 4.13 20.82
C SER A 38 -14.95 3.77 21.62
N ARG A 39 -14.81 2.72 22.44
CA ARG A 39 -15.85 2.34 23.40
C ARG A 39 -15.50 2.91 24.76
N TRP A 40 -16.49 3.01 25.63
CA TRP A 40 -16.22 3.39 27.02
C TRP A 40 -15.25 2.38 27.67
N PRO A 41 -14.15 2.85 28.27
CA PRO A 41 -13.11 1.96 28.77
C PRO A 41 -13.54 1.13 29.98
N GLN A 42 -12.91 -0.03 30.16
CA GLN A 42 -13.15 -0.90 31.31
C GLN A 42 -12.13 -0.60 32.42
N LEU A 43 -12.60 -0.58 33.67
CA LEU A 43 -11.71 -0.37 34.84
C LEU A 43 -10.76 -1.56 35.08
N ILE A 44 -11.12 -2.75 34.59
CA ILE A 44 -10.35 -3.99 34.74
C ILE A 44 -10.30 -4.67 33.39
N GLU A 45 -9.09 -4.99 32.92
CA GLU A 45 -8.83 -5.74 31.70
C GLU A 45 -7.91 -6.92 32.03
N ASP A 46 -8.27 -8.11 31.54
CA ASP A 46 -7.56 -9.36 31.77
C ASP A 46 -7.17 -9.63 33.25
N GLY A 47 -8.04 -9.20 34.17
CA GLY A 47 -7.88 -9.40 35.61
C GLY A 47 -6.95 -8.39 36.30
N ASN A 48 -6.41 -7.42 35.58
CA ASN A 48 -5.59 -6.33 36.10
C ASN A 48 -6.31 -4.98 35.99
N TYR A 49 -5.89 -4.00 36.80
CA TYR A 49 -6.39 -2.62 36.64
C TYR A 49 -5.88 -2.06 35.31
N ASN A 50 -6.80 -1.53 34.51
CA ASN A 50 -6.44 -0.86 33.26
C ASN A 50 -5.67 0.43 33.60
N THR A 51 -4.39 0.48 33.22
CA THR A 51 -3.53 1.65 33.46
C THR A 51 -3.84 2.82 32.53
N ASP A 52 -4.51 2.54 31.42
CA ASP A 52 -4.74 3.44 30.29
C ASP A 52 -6.18 3.97 30.30
N TYR A 53 -6.99 3.57 31.30
CA TYR A 53 -8.40 3.95 31.47
C TYR A 53 -8.68 5.45 31.29
N LEU A 54 -7.82 6.33 31.83
CA LEU A 54 -8.02 7.79 31.72
C LEU A 54 -7.73 8.31 30.31
N GLU A 55 -6.75 7.72 29.63
CA GLU A 55 -6.42 8.04 28.24
C GLU A 55 -7.56 7.58 27.33
N GLU A 56 -7.99 6.34 27.46
CA GLU A 56 -9.12 5.78 26.70
C GLU A 56 -10.43 6.53 26.97
N ALA A 57 -10.68 6.96 28.22
CA ALA A 57 -11.84 7.79 28.54
C ALA A 57 -11.73 9.16 27.86
N GLY A 58 -10.52 9.74 27.83
CA GLY A 58 -10.22 10.96 27.08
C GLY A 58 -10.56 10.81 25.61
N THR A 59 -10.03 9.77 24.96
CA THR A 59 -10.31 9.42 23.56
C THR A 59 -11.81 9.27 23.31
N TYR A 60 -12.52 8.56 24.20
CA TYR A 60 -13.97 8.43 24.11
C TYR A 60 -14.68 9.78 24.13
N PHE A 61 -14.34 10.67 25.06
CA PHE A 61 -14.95 12.00 25.12
C PHE A 61 -14.65 12.83 23.87
N GLU A 62 -13.42 12.78 23.35
CA GLU A 62 -13.00 13.54 22.16
C GLU A 62 -13.75 13.09 20.90
N GLU A 63 -13.91 11.77 20.72
CA GLU A 63 -14.60 11.21 19.57
C GLU A 63 -16.12 11.39 19.63
N HIS A 64 -16.71 11.33 20.83
CA HIS A 64 -18.17 11.37 21.03
C HIS A 64 -18.73 12.75 21.36
N MET A 65 -17.87 13.78 21.45
CA MET A 65 -18.26 15.14 21.80
C MET A 65 -19.41 15.65 20.92
N ALA A 66 -20.44 16.24 21.52
CA ALA A 66 -21.55 16.78 20.74
C ALA A 66 -21.08 17.94 19.85
N PHE A 67 -21.62 17.98 18.64
CA PHE A 67 -21.26 18.95 17.60
C PHE A 67 -19.81 18.86 17.09
N ARG A 68 -19.11 17.73 17.32
CA ARG A 68 -17.71 17.54 16.90
C ARG A 68 -17.52 17.87 15.42
N LEU A 69 -18.30 17.26 14.52
CA LEU A 69 -18.15 17.46 13.08
C LEU A 69 -18.39 18.91 12.66
N GLN A 70 -19.35 19.61 13.28
CA GLN A 70 -19.60 21.04 13.04
C GLN A 70 -18.43 21.91 13.50
N MET A 71 -17.87 21.62 14.68
CA MET A 71 -16.72 22.35 15.22
C MET A 71 -15.46 22.10 14.40
N LEU A 72 -15.20 20.86 14.00
CA LEU A 72 -14.08 20.50 13.12
C LEU A 72 -14.21 21.23 11.78
N THR A 73 -15.34 21.09 11.08
CA THR A 73 -15.58 21.77 9.79
C THR A 73 -15.41 23.28 9.91
N ALA A 74 -15.95 23.92 10.97
CA ALA A 74 -15.82 25.35 11.18
C ALA A 74 -14.37 25.78 11.46
N ASN A 75 -13.65 24.99 12.27
CA ASN A 75 -12.23 25.24 12.56
C ASN A 75 -11.37 25.07 11.29
N SER A 76 -11.57 24.00 10.52
CA SER A 76 -10.91 23.76 9.23
C SER A 76 -11.21 24.86 8.21
N ALA A 77 -12.43 25.42 8.21
CA ALA A 77 -12.77 26.54 7.34
C ALA A 77 -12.00 27.81 7.70
N ILE A 78 -11.85 28.09 9.00
CA ILE A 78 -11.04 29.23 9.47
C ILE A 78 -9.58 29.02 9.09
N TRP A 79 -8.99 27.88 9.43
CA TRP A 79 -7.56 27.65 9.20
C TRP A 79 -7.20 27.45 7.73
N GLY A 80 -7.98 26.64 7.00
CA GLY A 80 -7.75 26.40 5.58
C GLY A 80 -8.03 27.61 4.70
N LYS A 81 -9.22 28.24 4.83
CA LYS A 81 -9.62 29.34 3.94
C LYS A 81 -9.04 30.71 4.32
N ILE A 82 -8.68 30.95 5.59
CA ILE A 82 -8.13 32.25 6.04
C ILE A 82 -6.62 32.20 6.22
N PHE A 83 -6.10 31.12 6.82
CA PHE A 83 -4.68 31.02 7.19
C PHE A 83 -3.88 30.09 6.26
N HIS A 84 -4.52 29.42 5.30
CA HIS A 84 -3.90 28.48 4.38
C HIS A 84 -3.06 27.41 5.09
N THR A 85 -3.59 26.87 6.20
CA THR A 85 -2.96 25.78 6.95
C THR A 85 -4.00 24.73 7.33
N SER A 86 -3.55 23.49 7.45
CA SER A 86 -4.38 22.39 7.92
C SER A 86 -4.55 22.39 9.43
N THR A 87 -5.65 21.80 9.88
CA THR A 87 -5.93 21.50 11.30
C THR A 87 -5.65 20.04 11.66
N THR A 88 -5.19 19.25 10.70
CA THR A 88 -4.85 17.83 10.82
C THR A 88 -3.58 17.53 10.03
N ASP A 89 -2.74 16.63 10.54
CA ASP A 89 -1.53 16.20 9.83
C ASP A 89 -1.85 15.27 8.64
N GLN A 90 -3.09 14.78 8.53
CA GLN A 90 -3.55 13.94 7.41
C GLN A 90 -3.77 14.72 6.11
N VAL A 91 -3.88 16.06 6.18
CA VAL A 91 -4.18 16.91 5.03
C VAL A 91 -3.21 18.07 4.99
N ILE A 92 -2.71 18.39 3.80
CA ILE A 92 -1.93 19.60 3.53
C ILE A 92 -2.82 20.52 2.71
N VAL A 93 -3.02 21.74 3.20
CA VAL A 93 -3.72 22.80 2.47
C VAL A 93 -2.72 23.49 1.56
N GLY A 94 -2.90 23.33 0.25
CA GLY A 94 -2.10 23.96 -0.79
C GLY A 94 -2.63 25.34 -1.22
N GLU A 95 -2.03 25.86 -2.28
CA GLU A 95 -2.47 27.06 -2.99
C GLU A 95 -3.59 26.71 -3.99
N ASP A 96 -4.32 27.71 -4.49
CA ASP A 96 -5.39 27.53 -5.51
C ASP A 96 -6.44 26.45 -5.21
N ASP A 97 -6.76 26.28 -3.93
CA ASP A 97 -7.74 25.32 -3.38
C ASP A 97 -7.35 23.83 -3.53
N TRP A 98 -6.07 23.56 -3.77
CA TRP A 98 -5.55 22.20 -3.75
C TRP A 98 -5.42 21.67 -2.33
N LEU A 99 -5.80 20.41 -2.13
CA LEU A 99 -5.53 19.66 -0.91
C LEU A 99 -4.65 18.45 -1.24
N TYR A 100 -3.73 18.10 -0.34
CA TYR A 100 -2.88 16.92 -0.51
C TYR A 100 -2.95 16.00 0.70
N TYR A 101 -2.74 14.71 0.47
CA TYR A 101 -2.68 13.73 1.54
C TYR A 101 -1.37 13.90 2.31
N GLY A 102 -1.45 14.13 3.61
CA GLY A 102 -0.29 14.39 4.47
C GLY A 102 0.74 13.27 4.49
N GLY A 103 0.32 12.02 4.29
CA GLY A 103 1.21 10.87 4.18
C GLY A 103 2.19 10.93 2.99
N THR A 104 1.96 11.82 2.02
CA THR A 104 2.87 12.01 0.86
C THR A 104 3.91 13.12 1.08
N ALA A 105 3.91 13.78 2.25
CA ALA A 105 4.80 14.91 2.52
C ALA A 105 6.28 14.52 2.46
N ASN A 106 6.62 13.34 3.01
CA ASN A 106 7.98 12.86 3.06
C ASN A 106 8.52 12.52 1.67
N ASP A 107 7.72 11.84 0.85
CA ASP A 107 8.06 11.54 -0.56
C ASP A 107 8.38 12.83 -1.32
N TYR A 108 7.50 13.84 -1.24
CA TYR A 108 7.69 15.12 -1.94
C TYR A 108 8.89 15.91 -1.43
N THR A 109 9.14 15.91 -0.12
CA THR A 109 10.25 16.67 0.48
C THR A 109 11.59 15.91 0.44
N GLY A 110 11.61 14.66 -0.05
CA GLY A 110 12.79 13.80 -0.04
C GLY A 110 13.25 13.43 1.37
N ARG A 111 12.31 13.22 2.29
CA ARG A 111 12.55 12.74 3.66
C ARG A 111 12.17 11.27 3.78
N ASP A 112 12.70 10.61 4.81
CA ASP A 112 12.46 9.19 5.09
C ASP A 112 12.66 8.31 3.83
N LEU A 113 13.71 8.64 3.07
CA LEU A 113 14.09 7.90 1.89
C LEU A 113 14.55 6.50 2.27
N LEU A 114 14.17 5.52 1.45
CA LEU A 114 14.63 4.15 1.57
C LEU A 114 16.15 4.09 1.42
N SER A 115 16.80 3.32 2.28
CA SER A 115 18.22 2.99 2.15
C SER A 115 18.48 2.18 0.87
N ASP A 116 19.74 2.10 0.46
CA ASP A 116 20.13 1.31 -0.72
C ASP A 116 19.83 -0.18 -0.52
N ARG A 117 19.98 -0.69 0.71
CA ARG A 117 19.54 -2.05 1.10
C ARG A 117 18.03 -2.27 0.92
N GLU A 118 17.20 -1.32 1.36
CA GLU A 118 15.74 -1.44 1.24
C GLU A 118 15.30 -1.43 -0.23
N LEU A 119 15.88 -0.54 -1.04
CA LEU A 119 15.62 -0.54 -2.48
C LEU A 119 16.11 -1.81 -3.17
N TYR A 120 17.27 -2.34 -2.76
CA TYR A 120 17.77 -3.63 -3.24
C TYR A 120 16.79 -4.76 -2.92
N ASN A 121 16.25 -4.81 -1.71
CA ASN A 121 15.24 -5.80 -1.32
C ASN A 121 14.00 -5.74 -2.22
N ILE A 122 13.48 -4.54 -2.48
CA ILE A 122 12.31 -4.35 -3.36
C ILE A 122 12.59 -4.89 -4.76
N VAL A 123 13.71 -4.49 -5.36
CA VAL A 123 14.07 -4.89 -6.73
C VAL A 123 14.33 -6.40 -6.82
N TYR A 124 15.02 -6.95 -5.82
CA TYR A 124 15.24 -8.38 -5.73
C TYR A 124 13.91 -9.15 -5.59
N ASN A 125 13.01 -8.73 -4.71
CA ASN A 125 11.70 -9.36 -4.55
C ASN A 125 10.89 -9.33 -5.85
N LEU A 126 10.85 -8.18 -6.52
CA LEU A 126 10.20 -8.03 -7.83
C LEU A 126 10.82 -8.93 -8.89
N SER A 127 12.14 -9.16 -8.85
CA SER A 127 12.79 -10.10 -9.78
C SER A 127 12.31 -11.55 -9.56
N LEU A 128 12.11 -11.97 -8.30
CA LEU A 128 11.56 -13.30 -7.99
C LEU A 128 10.10 -13.42 -8.44
N VAL A 129 9.32 -12.35 -8.24
CA VAL A 129 7.94 -12.25 -8.73
C VAL A 129 7.92 -12.41 -10.25
N GLN A 130 8.66 -11.58 -10.98
CA GLN A 130 8.71 -11.62 -12.45
C GLN A 130 9.13 -12.98 -12.98
N GLU A 131 10.22 -13.56 -12.45
CA GLU A 131 10.69 -14.90 -12.84
C GLU A 131 9.59 -15.96 -12.65
N SER A 132 8.87 -15.89 -11.53
CA SER A 132 7.78 -16.80 -11.24
C SER A 132 6.58 -16.62 -12.18
N MET A 133 6.19 -15.38 -12.50
CA MET A 133 5.11 -15.10 -13.46
C MET A 133 5.45 -15.67 -14.85
N GLU A 134 6.64 -15.34 -15.35
CA GLU A 134 7.10 -15.73 -16.68
C GLU A 134 7.25 -17.26 -16.79
N LYS A 135 7.74 -17.92 -15.73
CA LYS A 135 7.82 -19.39 -15.67
C LYS A 135 6.45 -20.06 -15.75
N ASN A 136 5.40 -19.41 -15.25
CA ASN A 136 4.01 -19.86 -15.34
C ASN A 136 3.30 -19.43 -16.64
N GLY A 137 4.01 -18.76 -17.56
CA GLY A 137 3.50 -18.36 -18.86
C GLY A 137 2.80 -17.00 -18.89
N SER A 138 2.85 -16.23 -17.79
CA SER A 138 2.25 -14.90 -17.70
C SER A 138 3.27 -13.81 -18.05
N GLN A 139 2.84 -12.77 -18.76
CA GLN A 139 3.57 -11.50 -18.83
C GLN A 139 3.42 -10.77 -17.50
N PHE A 140 4.51 -10.23 -16.96
CA PHE A 140 4.50 -9.43 -15.73
C PHE A 140 4.67 -7.95 -16.04
N LEU A 141 3.97 -7.10 -15.29
CA LEU A 141 4.14 -5.66 -15.32
C LEU A 141 3.94 -5.04 -13.92
N LEU A 142 4.85 -4.17 -13.52
CA LEU A 142 4.70 -3.26 -12.38
C LEU A 142 4.27 -1.86 -12.86
N ALA A 143 3.11 -1.38 -12.43
CA ALA A 143 2.64 -0.02 -12.67
C ALA A 143 2.82 0.83 -11.41
N LEU A 144 3.80 1.74 -11.41
CA LEU A 144 4.04 2.67 -10.31
C LEU A 144 3.32 3.98 -10.57
N ILE A 145 2.41 4.36 -9.67
CA ILE A 145 1.60 5.58 -9.81
C ILE A 145 2.26 6.72 -9.00
N PRO A 146 2.56 7.88 -9.60
CA PRO A 146 3.11 9.01 -8.87
C PRO A 146 2.10 9.57 -7.86
N ASN A 147 2.60 10.12 -6.75
CA ASN A 147 1.76 10.89 -5.84
C ASN A 147 1.31 12.21 -6.49
N LYS A 148 0.17 12.75 -6.05
CA LYS A 148 -0.36 14.02 -6.58
C LYS A 148 0.60 15.20 -6.42
N ASN A 149 1.32 15.28 -5.30
CA ASN A 149 2.32 16.32 -5.06
C ASN A 149 3.62 16.11 -5.86
N THR A 150 3.89 14.91 -6.35
CA THR A 150 4.99 14.65 -7.29
C THR A 150 4.71 15.28 -8.66
N LEU A 151 3.44 15.27 -9.10
CA LEU A 151 3.03 15.85 -10.39
C LEU A 151 2.67 17.33 -10.29
N TYR A 152 1.90 17.71 -9.27
CA TYR A 152 1.35 19.06 -9.11
C TYR A 152 1.97 19.78 -7.91
N GLY A 153 3.29 19.67 -7.75
CA GLY A 153 4.03 20.26 -6.62
C GLY A 153 3.99 21.80 -6.56
N ASP A 154 3.72 22.47 -7.68
CA ASP A 154 3.68 23.93 -7.76
C ASP A 154 2.54 24.56 -6.93
N HIS A 155 1.51 23.79 -6.56
CA HIS A 155 0.45 24.24 -5.64
C HIS A 155 0.68 23.79 -4.19
N MET A 156 1.81 23.13 -3.87
CA MET A 156 2.19 22.86 -2.48
C MET A 156 2.52 24.18 -1.76
N PRO A 157 2.19 24.31 -0.47
CA PRO A 157 2.43 25.57 0.23
C PRO A 157 3.94 25.76 0.44
N TYR A 158 4.39 27.02 0.38
CA TYR A 158 5.82 27.39 0.31
C TYR A 158 6.75 26.78 1.38
N TYR A 159 6.22 26.30 2.51
CA TYR A 159 7.02 25.69 3.58
C TYR A 159 7.30 24.19 3.39
N TYR A 160 6.67 23.53 2.41
CA TYR A 160 7.12 22.25 1.87
C TYR A 160 7.95 22.50 0.63
N GLN A 161 9.25 22.31 0.74
CA GLN A 161 10.18 22.43 -0.38
C GLN A 161 10.38 21.04 -1.02
N PRO A 162 10.34 20.94 -2.36
CA PRO A 162 10.57 19.66 -3.03
C PRO A 162 11.98 19.15 -2.71
N GLY A 163 12.08 17.84 -2.50
CA GLY A 163 13.34 17.13 -2.32
C GLY A 163 14.19 17.11 -3.58
N THR A 164 15.48 16.81 -3.43
CA THR A 164 16.37 16.58 -4.59
C THR A 164 16.27 15.16 -5.13
N ASP A 165 15.90 14.22 -4.26
CA ASP A 165 15.81 12.79 -4.53
C ASP A 165 14.44 12.29 -4.05
N SER A 166 13.89 11.32 -4.76
CA SER A 166 12.64 10.63 -4.39
C SER A 166 12.85 9.11 -4.42
N ASN A 167 12.07 8.37 -3.63
CA ASN A 167 12.09 6.90 -3.69
C ASN A 167 11.63 6.39 -5.06
N LEU A 168 10.66 7.05 -5.69
CA LEU A 168 10.18 6.70 -7.03
C LEU A 168 11.28 6.81 -8.09
N ASP A 169 11.99 7.94 -8.17
CA ASP A 169 13.04 8.14 -9.17
C ASP A 169 14.22 7.18 -8.96
N ARG A 170 14.60 6.96 -7.69
CA ARG A 170 15.67 6.01 -7.33
C ARG A 170 15.27 4.58 -7.67
N LEU A 171 14.02 4.19 -7.40
CA LEU A 171 13.52 2.86 -7.72
C LEU A 171 13.42 2.64 -9.24
N ASN A 172 12.83 3.56 -10.00
CA ASN A 172 12.70 3.44 -11.47
C ASN A 172 14.04 3.15 -12.14
N LYS A 173 15.10 3.86 -11.72
CA LYS A 173 16.46 3.61 -12.20
C LYS A 173 16.96 2.20 -11.90
N LEU A 174 16.69 1.69 -10.69
CA LEU A 174 17.12 0.34 -10.31
C LEU A 174 16.29 -0.75 -11.02
N LEU A 175 14.99 -0.51 -11.22
CA LEU A 175 14.12 -1.40 -11.99
C LEU A 175 14.61 -1.56 -13.43
N GLU A 176 14.96 -0.45 -14.09
CA GLU A 176 15.53 -0.46 -15.44
C GLU A 176 16.86 -1.23 -15.48
N GLN A 177 17.76 -0.95 -14.53
CA GLN A 177 19.06 -1.63 -14.44
C GLN A 177 18.96 -3.15 -14.24
N ASN A 178 17.87 -3.61 -13.60
CA ASN A 178 17.64 -5.02 -13.30
C ASN A 178 16.65 -5.69 -14.27
N ASN A 179 16.25 -5.01 -15.34
CA ASN A 179 15.30 -5.52 -16.36
C ASN A 179 13.96 -5.96 -15.76
N ILE A 180 13.49 -5.27 -14.72
CA ILE A 180 12.11 -5.46 -14.24
C ILE A 180 11.18 -4.80 -15.25
N HIS A 181 10.10 -5.48 -15.61
CA HIS A 181 9.06 -4.92 -16.47
C HIS A 181 8.20 -3.95 -15.66
N PHE A 182 8.39 -2.65 -15.87
CA PHE A 182 7.64 -1.60 -15.21
C PHE A 182 7.30 -0.45 -16.18
N ILE A 183 6.31 0.36 -15.79
CA ILE A 183 5.96 1.62 -16.47
C ILE A 183 6.21 2.79 -15.54
N ASP A 184 6.88 3.81 -16.07
CA ASP A 184 7.03 5.10 -15.42
C ASP A 184 5.86 6.03 -15.79
N LEU A 185 4.81 6.00 -14.98
CA LEU A 185 3.64 6.88 -15.18
C LEU A 185 3.95 8.35 -14.83
N LYS A 186 5.04 8.65 -14.12
CA LYS A 186 5.38 10.04 -13.79
C LYS A 186 5.68 10.83 -15.06
N GLU A 187 6.50 10.29 -15.96
CA GLU A 187 6.83 10.96 -17.23
C GLU A 187 5.59 11.15 -18.11
N ALA A 188 4.74 10.13 -18.22
CA ALA A 188 3.51 10.19 -19.01
C ALA A 188 2.60 11.34 -18.52
N PHE A 189 2.34 11.42 -17.21
CA PHE A 189 1.48 12.45 -16.64
C PHE A 189 2.09 13.86 -16.72
N GLN A 190 3.42 14.00 -16.62
CA GLN A 190 4.09 15.29 -16.72
C GLN A 190 4.07 15.89 -18.13
N ASN A 191 3.87 15.07 -19.16
CA ASN A 191 3.77 15.51 -20.55
C ASN A 191 2.37 16.06 -20.90
N GLU A 192 1.40 15.91 -20.02
CA GLU A 192 0.03 16.39 -20.24
C GLU A 192 -0.15 17.82 -19.69
N GLU A 193 -0.76 18.69 -20.50
CA GLU A 193 -1.09 20.06 -20.08
C GLU A 193 -2.33 20.11 -19.17
N GLU A 194 -3.17 19.08 -19.23
CA GLU A 194 -4.40 19.01 -18.44
C GLU A 194 -4.17 18.44 -17.03
N VAL A 195 -5.07 18.80 -16.11
CA VAL A 195 -5.03 18.27 -14.75
C VAL A 195 -5.74 16.92 -14.72
N LEU A 196 -4.97 15.87 -14.41
CA LEU A 196 -5.39 14.48 -14.41
C LEU A 196 -5.66 13.93 -13.01
N TYR A 197 -5.60 14.79 -11.99
CA TYR A 197 -5.98 14.48 -10.61
C TYR A 197 -7.07 15.41 -10.12
N PHE A 198 -7.89 14.90 -9.21
CA PHE A 198 -8.80 15.75 -8.46
C PHE A 198 -8.00 16.69 -7.55
N LYS A 199 -8.47 17.94 -7.37
CA LYS A 199 -7.74 18.91 -6.55
C LYS A 199 -7.88 18.61 -5.06
N ARG A 200 -9.00 18.03 -4.65
CA ARG A 200 -9.36 17.79 -3.25
C ARG A 200 -9.52 16.29 -2.91
N ASP A 201 -9.11 15.40 -3.80
CA ASP A 201 -8.99 13.94 -3.59
C ASP A 201 -7.53 13.48 -3.76
N SER A 202 -7.14 12.35 -3.15
CA SER A 202 -5.80 11.78 -3.27
C SER A 202 -5.53 11.07 -4.60
N HIS A 203 -6.58 10.77 -5.39
CA HIS A 203 -6.55 9.98 -6.61
C HIS A 203 -6.56 10.83 -7.89
N TRP A 204 -6.27 10.15 -9.01
CA TRP A 204 -6.49 10.70 -10.35
C TRP A 204 -7.99 10.87 -10.63
N ASN A 205 -8.34 11.68 -11.63
CA ASN A 205 -9.67 11.66 -12.22
C ASN A 205 -9.76 10.62 -13.35
N ASN A 206 -10.93 10.42 -13.96
CA ASN A 206 -11.09 9.38 -14.99
C ASN A 206 -10.24 9.62 -16.26
N LYS A 207 -9.80 10.85 -16.52
CA LYS A 207 -8.83 11.08 -17.61
C LYS A 207 -7.44 10.57 -17.24
N GLY A 208 -7.00 10.79 -16.00
CA GLY A 208 -5.76 10.20 -15.50
C GLY A 208 -5.81 8.67 -15.49
N ALA A 209 -6.95 8.08 -15.11
CA ALA A 209 -7.17 6.65 -15.21
C ALA A 209 -7.04 6.13 -16.65
N VAL A 210 -7.62 6.84 -17.64
CA VAL A 210 -7.49 6.50 -19.06
C VAL A 210 -6.06 6.63 -19.56
N LEU A 211 -5.32 7.67 -19.16
CA LEU A 211 -3.90 7.80 -19.51
C LEU A 211 -3.10 6.59 -18.99
N ALA A 212 -3.25 6.25 -17.71
CA ALA A 212 -2.55 5.10 -17.12
C ALA A 212 -2.95 3.78 -17.80
N TYR A 213 -4.23 3.61 -18.14
CA TYR A 213 -4.73 2.46 -18.89
C TYR A 213 -4.08 2.35 -20.28
N ASN A 214 -3.99 3.46 -21.03
CA ASN A 214 -3.37 3.48 -22.35
C ASN A 214 -1.89 3.09 -22.26
N GLU A 215 -1.14 3.70 -21.35
CA GLU A 215 0.28 3.39 -21.12
C GLU A 215 0.48 1.90 -20.76
N ILE A 216 -0.38 1.36 -19.89
CA ILE A 216 -0.35 -0.06 -19.49
C ILE A 216 -0.58 -0.98 -20.69
N LEU A 217 -1.63 -0.74 -21.48
CA LEU A 217 -1.97 -1.64 -22.58
C LEU A 217 -1.03 -1.48 -23.79
N ASP A 218 -0.52 -0.27 -24.04
CA ASP A 218 0.52 -0.02 -25.05
C ASP A 218 1.82 -0.75 -24.70
N TYR A 219 2.26 -0.69 -23.44
CA TYR A 219 3.44 -1.43 -22.98
C TYR A 219 3.28 -2.95 -23.16
N LEU A 220 2.09 -3.47 -22.82
CA LEU A 220 1.75 -4.89 -22.97
C LEU A 220 1.53 -5.30 -24.43
N GLY A 221 1.49 -4.35 -25.37
CA GLY A 221 1.25 -4.60 -26.79
C GLY A 221 -0.16 -5.14 -27.08
N LYS A 222 -1.15 -4.75 -26.26
CA LYS A 222 -2.54 -5.19 -26.40
C LYS A 222 -3.35 -4.11 -27.12
N ASP A 223 -3.94 -4.48 -28.25
CA ASP A 223 -4.89 -3.61 -28.97
C ASP A 223 -6.06 -3.23 -28.06
N HIS A 224 -6.39 -1.94 -27.98
CA HIS A 224 -7.38 -1.41 -27.06
C HIS A 224 -8.04 -0.11 -27.56
N GLU A 225 -9.22 0.25 -27.04
CA GLU A 225 -9.83 1.56 -27.29
C GLU A 225 -9.07 2.62 -26.52
N THR A 226 -8.59 3.68 -27.20
CA THR A 226 -7.74 4.72 -26.56
C THR A 226 -8.55 5.82 -25.87
N TYR A 227 -9.88 5.81 -26.07
CA TYR A 227 -10.83 6.79 -25.55
C TYR A 227 -10.64 8.22 -26.08
N LEU A 228 -9.68 8.46 -26.98
CA LEU A 228 -9.41 9.78 -27.58
C LEU A 228 -10.63 10.37 -28.32
N ASN A 229 -11.45 9.51 -28.93
CA ASN A 229 -12.62 9.92 -29.72
C ASN A 229 -13.95 9.49 -29.10
N VAL A 230 -13.92 8.94 -27.88
CA VAL A 230 -15.14 8.55 -27.16
C VAL A 230 -15.72 9.80 -26.52
N PRO A 231 -16.99 10.16 -26.80
CA PRO A 231 -17.64 11.28 -26.12
C PRO A 231 -17.66 11.06 -24.60
N TYR A 232 -17.62 12.13 -23.82
CA TYR A 232 -17.74 12.06 -22.37
C TYR A 232 -18.66 13.16 -21.84
N GLU A 233 -19.30 12.87 -20.71
CA GLU A 233 -20.06 13.83 -19.91
C GLU A 233 -19.20 14.32 -18.75
N VAL A 234 -19.16 15.64 -18.53
CA VAL A 234 -18.56 16.22 -17.32
C VAL A 234 -19.66 16.34 -16.27
N ARG A 235 -19.45 15.76 -15.09
CA ARG A 235 -20.38 15.86 -13.96
C ARG A 235 -19.67 16.40 -12.73
N THR A 236 -20.39 17.16 -11.91
CA THR A 236 -19.90 17.67 -10.62
C THR A 236 -20.57 16.89 -9.48
N ASP A 237 -20.10 15.67 -9.26
CA ASP A 237 -20.69 14.72 -8.33
C ASP A 237 -19.69 13.90 -7.50
N HIS A 238 -18.41 13.87 -7.87
CA HIS A 238 -17.34 13.29 -7.07
C HIS A 238 -17.09 14.10 -5.80
N VAL A 239 -16.91 13.45 -4.66
CA VAL A 239 -16.51 14.09 -3.40
C VAL A 239 -15.17 13.50 -3.01
N GLY A 240 -14.16 14.35 -2.85
CA GLY A 240 -12.79 13.91 -2.62
C GLY A 240 -12.54 13.39 -1.21
N ASP A 241 -11.79 12.29 -1.08
CA ASP A 241 -11.44 11.68 0.22
C ASP A 241 -10.72 12.66 1.18
N ILE A 242 -9.76 13.44 0.68
CA ILE A 242 -9.04 14.46 1.45
C ILE A 242 -9.99 15.59 1.90
N ASP A 243 -10.95 15.94 1.06
CA ASP A 243 -11.96 16.95 1.38
C ASP A 243 -12.90 16.48 2.51
N GLU A 244 -13.35 15.23 2.47
CA GLU A 244 -14.20 14.64 3.52
C GLU A 244 -13.48 14.58 4.87
N ILE A 245 -12.16 14.34 4.86
CA ILE A 245 -11.33 14.37 6.08
C ILE A 245 -11.29 15.80 6.64
N LEU A 246 -11.04 16.81 5.81
CA LEU A 246 -10.82 18.18 6.28
C LEU A 246 -12.14 18.94 6.57
N TYR A 247 -13.17 18.70 5.76
CA TYR A 247 -14.45 19.39 5.76
C TYR A 247 -15.65 18.41 5.82
N PRO A 248 -15.78 17.60 6.89
CA PRO A 248 -16.72 16.47 6.93
C PRO A 248 -18.20 16.84 6.74
N LEU A 249 -18.61 18.09 7.02
CA LEU A 249 -19.98 18.56 6.78
C LEU A 249 -20.11 19.58 5.64
N ALA A 250 -19.02 19.85 4.93
CA ALA A 250 -18.94 20.88 3.91
C ALA A 250 -18.01 20.51 2.74
N ALA A 251 -17.73 19.21 2.56
CA ALA A 251 -16.97 18.72 1.43
C ALA A 251 -17.67 19.14 0.13
N GLU A 252 -16.88 19.63 -0.80
CA GLU A 252 -17.34 20.20 -2.06
C GLU A 252 -17.24 19.12 -3.16
N LYS A 253 -18.15 19.17 -4.13
CA LYS A 253 -18.12 18.25 -5.25
C LYS A 253 -17.17 18.76 -6.32
N GLU A 254 -16.38 17.87 -6.90
CA GLU A 254 -15.46 18.14 -8.00
C GLU A 254 -15.99 17.60 -9.33
N GLU A 255 -15.45 18.14 -10.42
CA GLU A 255 -15.75 17.66 -11.78
C GLU A 255 -15.00 16.36 -12.07
N ASP A 256 -15.71 15.38 -12.64
CA ASP A 256 -15.12 14.17 -13.23
C ASP A 256 -15.66 13.93 -14.65
N PHE A 257 -15.00 13.03 -15.38
CA PHE A 257 -15.22 12.75 -16.79
C PHE A 257 -15.78 11.33 -16.98
N TYR A 258 -17.01 11.23 -17.45
CA TYR A 258 -17.68 9.95 -17.65
C TYR A 258 -17.79 9.65 -19.14
N TYR A 259 -16.96 8.73 -19.63
CA TYR A 259 -16.98 8.31 -21.03
C TYR A 259 -18.30 7.61 -21.39
N GLU A 260 -18.93 8.07 -22.47
CA GLU A 260 -20.16 7.50 -23.01
C GLU A 260 -19.85 6.17 -23.69
N LYS A 261 -19.89 5.09 -22.90
CA LYS A 261 -19.62 3.73 -23.37
C LYS A 261 -20.63 2.75 -22.80
N ASP A 262 -21.10 1.85 -23.66
CA ASP A 262 -21.83 0.66 -23.25
C ASP A 262 -20.81 -0.40 -22.85
N TRP A 263 -20.60 -0.58 -21.55
CA TRP A 263 -19.70 -1.60 -21.01
C TRP A 263 -20.24 -3.00 -21.34
N GLU A 264 -19.42 -3.83 -21.97
CA GLU A 264 -19.80 -5.18 -22.39
C GLU A 264 -19.35 -6.26 -21.38
N TYR A 265 -18.37 -5.94 -20.53
CA TYR A 265 -17.97 -6.82 -19.44
C TYR A 265 -19.09 -7.00 -18.40
N GLN A 266 -19.05 -8.12 -17.69
CA GLN A 266 -19.98 -8.44 -16.61
C GLN A 266 -19.21 -8.90 -15.37
N TYR A 267 -19.66 -8.47 -14.19
CA TYR A 267 -19.19 -9.03 -12.93
C TYR A 267 -19.66 -10.47 -12.77
N VAL A 268 -18.75 -11.36 -12.36
CA VAL A 268 -19.03 -12.78 -12.14
C VAL A 268 -19.44 -13.04 -10.69
N ASN A 269 -18.86 -12.31 -9.73
CA ASN A 269 -19.19 -12.37 -8.32
C ASN A 269 -20.08 -11.18 -7.88
N ASP A 270 -20.59 -11.24 -6.64
CA ASP A 270 -21.41 -10.19 -6.05
C ASP A 270 -20.57 -8.94 -5.74
N VAL A 271 -20.34 -8.12 -6.77
CA VAL A 271 -19.61 -6.84 -6.65
C VAL A 271 -20.61 -5.74 -6.32
N THR A 272 -20.33 -5.04 -5.22
CA THR A 272 -21.10 -3.87 -4.76
C THR A 272 -20.44 -2.57 -5.15
N ASP A 273 -19.11 -2.57 -5.17
CA ASP A 273 -18.29 -1.40 -5.41
C ASP A 273 -16.96 -1.79 -6.06
N ASN A 274 -16.38 -0.90 -6.86
CA ASN A 274 -15.08 -1.16 -7.49
C ASN A 274 -13.91 -1.19 -6.48
N MET A 275 -14.16 -0.92 -5.21
CA MET A 275 -13.24 -1.09 -4.09
C MET A 275 -13.36 -2.45 -3.40
N ASP A 276 -14.25 -3.35 -3.86
CA ASP A 276 -14.35 -4.69 -3.28
C ASP A 276 -12.99 -5.43 -3.35
N ALA A 277 -12.72 -6.22 -2.30
CA ALA A 277 -11.41 -6.84 -2.09
C ALA A 277 -11.00 -7.82 -3.19
N TRP A 278 -12.00 -8.47 -3.81
CA TRP A 278 -11.84 -9.40 -4.93
C TRP A 278 -12.97 -9.20 -5.95
N ILE A 279 -12.60 -8.95 -7.20
CA ILE A 279 -13.53 -8.69 -8.30
C ILE A 279 -13.17 -9.61 -9.46
N GLU A 280 -14.18 -10.27 -10.02
CA GLU A 280 -14.06 -11.09 -11.22
C GLU A 280 -14.96 -10.53 -12.32
N THR A 281 -14.42 -10.42 -13.52
CA THR A 281 -15.15 -9.94 -14.69
C THR A 281 -14.95 -10.87 -15.88
N VAL A 282 -15.97 -10.93 -16.74
CA VAL A 282 -15.94 -11.65 -18.01
C VAL A 282 -16.41 -10.73 -19.13
N ASN A 283 -15.71 -10.73 -20.26
CA ASN A 283 -16.16 -10.07 -21.49
C ASN A 283 -16.14 -11.07 -22.65
N ALA A 284 -17.33 -11.46 -23.12
CA ALA A 284 -17.47 -12.46 -24.17
C ALA A 284 -17.00 -11.98 -25.57
N GLN A 285 -16.76 -10.67 -25.75
CA GLN A 285 -16.25 -10.10 -27.01
C GLN A 285 -14.73 -9.94 -27.03
N LYS A 286 -14.06 -10.24 -25.92
CA LYS A 286 -12.61 -10.10 -25.77
C LYS A 286 -11.93 -11.44 -25.50
N GLU A 287 -10.65 -11.47 -25.76
CA GLU A 287 -9.77 -12.60 -25.48
C GLU A 287 -8.71 -12.22 -24.44
N GLY A 288 -8.06 -13.25 -23.91
CA GLY A 288 -7.01 -13.13 -22.92
C GLY A 288 -7.50 -13.03 -21.48
N SER A 289 -6.58 -13.24 -20.54
CA SER A 289 -6.84 -13.16 -19.11
C SER A 289 -5.89 -12.22 -18.37
N LEU A 290 -6.43 -11.43 -17.42
CA LEU A 290 -5.69 -10.49 -16.58
C LEU A 290 -5.85 -10.85 -15.10
N LEU A 291 -4.76 -10.81 -14.34
CA LEU A 291 -4.77 -10.75 -12.89
C LEU A 291 -4.07 -9.47 -12.42
N MET A 292 -4.79 -8.57 -11.76
CA MET A 292 -4.28 -7.30 -11.26
C MET A 292 -4.33 -7.26 -9.74
N TYR A 293 -3.16 -7.11 -9.11
CA TYR A 293 -3.06 -6.70 -7.71
C TYR A 293 -2.94 -5.19 -7.67
N ARG A 294 -3.77 -4.53 -6.86
CA ARG A 294 -3.96 -3.07 -6.91
C ARG A 294 -4.18 -2.45 -5.55
N ASP A 295 -4.06 -1.14 -5.47
CA ASP A 295 -4.55 -0.35 -4.34
C ASP A 295 -5.88 0.34 -4.66
N SER A 296 -6.13 1.53 -4.08
CA SER A 296 -7.34 2.31 -4.34
C SER A 296 -7.34 3.01 -5.70
N PHE A 297 -6.18 3.32 -6.29
CA PHE A 297 -6.10 3.88 -7.64
C PHE A 297 -6.67 2.93 -8.69
N GLY A 298 -6.55 1.62 -8.44
CA GLY A 298 -7.15 0.62 -9.28
C GLY A 298 -8.68 0.68 -9.36
N GLU A 299 -9.39 1.49 -8.57
CA GLU A 299 -10.85 1.63 -8.60
C GLU A 299 -11.35 2.13 -9.96
N SER A 300 -10.79 3.24 -10.45
CA SER A 300 -11.24 3.91 -11.67
C SER A 300 -10.62 3.34 -12.93
N ILE A 301 -9.45 2.69 -12.85
CA ILE A 301 -8.84 2.01 -14.02
C ILE A 301 -9.50 0.65 -14.34
N LEU A 302 -10.09 -0.01 -13.33
CA LEU A 302 -10.62 -1.37 -13.43
C LEU A 302 -11.64 -1.53 -14.56
N PRO A 303 -12.66 -0.66 -14.72
CA PRO A 303 -13.63 -0.82 -15.81
C PRO A 303 -12.99 -0.82 -17.20
N PHE A 304 -12.00 0.03 -17.43
CA PHE A 304 -11.27 0.12 -18.71
C PHE A 304 -10.50 -1.17 -18.99
N LEU A 305 -9.80 -1.72 -17.98
CA LEU A 305 -9.10 -2.99 -18.13
C LEU A 305 -10.06 -4.18 -18.29
N ALA A 306 -11.11 -4.25 -17.49
CA ALA A 306 -12.12 -5.32 -17.56
C ALA A 306 -12.80 -5.39 -18.95
N GLU A 307 -12.98 -4.24 -19.58
CA GLU A 307 -13.55 -4.13 -20.91
C GLU A 307 -12.65 -4.68 -22.02
N GLU A 308 -11.34 -4.82 -21.79
CA GLU A 308 -10.37 -5.25 -22.79
C GLU A 308 -9.94 -6.72 -22.68
N TYR A 309 -10.26 -7.40 -21.57
CA TYR A 309 -9.89 -8.80 -21.34
C TYR A 309 -11.10 -9.74 -21.31
N GLY A 310 -10.92 -10.95 -21.84
CA GLY A 310 -11.96 -11.98 -21.82
C GLY A 310 -12.31 -12.44 -20.39
N ASN A 311 -11.30 -12.57 -19.52
CA ASN A 311 -11.47 -12.75 -18.08
C ASN A 311 -10.52 -11.80 -17.34
N ALA A 312 -10.99 -11.08 -16.33
CA ALA A 312 -10.09 -10.28 -15.50
C ALA A 312 -10.42 -10.40 -14.01
N TYR A 313 -9.35 -10.51 -13.22
CA TYR A 313 -9.35 -10.71 -11.78
C TYR A 313 -8.64 -9.54 -11.13
N PHE A 314 -9.28 -8.88 -10.17
CA PHE A 314 -8.73 -7.72 -9.48
C PHE A 314 -8.72 -7.96 -7.97
N SER A 315 -7.56 -7.79 -7.33
CA SER A 315 -7.41 -8.00 -5.90
C SER A 315 -6.79 -6.80 -5.21
N ARG A 316 -7.39 -6.41 -4.08
CA ARG A 316 -6.82 -5.45 -3.12
C ARG A 316 -6.32 -6.14 -1.84
N LEU A 317 -6.37 -7.48 -1.81
CA LEU A 317 -6.00 -8.26 -0.63
C LEU A 317 -4.48 -8.29 -0.48
N VAL A 318 -4.01 -8.00 0.73
CA VAL A 318 -2.61 -8.09 1.13
C VAL A 318 -2.46 -9.12 2.25
N PRO A 319 -1.38 -9.93 2.27
CA PRO A 319 -0.36 -10.03 1.20
C PRO A 319 -0.94 -10.63 -0.09
N TYR A 320 -0.30 -10.34 -1.23
CA TYR A 320 -0.75 -10.86 -2.51
C TYR A 320 -0.65 -12.38 -2.57
N ASN A 321 -1.75 -13.06 -2.88
CA ASN A 321 -1.76 -14.51 -2.99
C ASN A 321 -1.44 -14.95 -4.43
N PHE A 322 -0.21 -15.38 -4.67
CA PHE A 322 0.23 -15.83 -6.00
C PHE A 322 -0.18 -17.28 -6.33
N GLY A 323 -0.83 -17.99 -5.40
CA GLY A 323 -1.58 -19.20 -5.73
C GLY A 323 -2.66 -18.96 -6.80
N ASN A 324 -3.13 -17.71 -6.93
CA ASN A 324 -4.08 -17.29 -7.95
C ASN A 324 -3.54 -17.49 -9.38
N ILE A 325 -2.22 -17.42 -9.60
CA ILE A 325 -1.64 -17.61 -10.93
C ILE A 325 -1.77 -19.07 -11.38
N ILE A 326 -1.57 -20.00 -10.44
CA ILE A 326 -1.76 -21.44 -10.68
C ILE A 326 -3.25 -21.76 -10.88
N GLN A 327 -4.14 -21.08 -10.15
CA GLN A 327 -5.58 -21.32 -10.23
C GLN A 327 -6.19 -20.78 -11.52
N TYR A 328 -5.84 -19.56 -11.92
CA TYR A 328 -6.51 -18.83 -13.00
C TYR A 328 -5.73 -18.81 -14.31
N HIS A 329 -4.43 -19.15 -14.29
CA HIS A 329 -3.55 -19.11 -15.47
C HIS A 329 -3.70 -17.81 -16.28
N PRO A 330 -3.45 -16.63 -15.66
CA PRO A 330 -3.57 -15.36 -16.35
C PRO A 330 -2.52 -15.22 -17.46
N ASP A 331 -2.88 -14.65 -18.60
CA ASP A 331 -1.91 -14.26 -19.64
C ASP A 331 -1.05 -13.08 -19.19
N VAL A 332 -1.64 -12.17 -18.38
CA VAL A 332 -0.97 -10.98 -17.85
C VAL A 332 -1.20 -10.85 -16.35
N VAL A 333 -0.13 -10.55 -15.61
CA VAL A 333 -0.16 -10.18 -14.20
C VAL A 333 0.34 -8.75 -14.04
N ILE A 334 -0.50 -7.88 -13.44
CA ILE A 334 -0.16 -6.50 -13.13
C ILE A 334 -0.09 -6.33 -11.62
N ILE A 335 0.99 -5.71 -11.13
CA ILE A 335 1.02 -5.11 -9.79
C ILE A 335 0.94 -3.61 -9.97
N GLU A 336 -0.14 -3.01 -9.51
CA GLU A 336 -0.34 -1.57 -9.42
C GLU A 336 -0.05 -1.11 -7.99
N ARG A 337 0.76 -0.06 -7.86
CA ARG A 337 1.09 0.51 -6.57
C ARG A 337 1.41 2.00 -6.66
N VAL A 338 0.81 2.79 -5.78
CA VAL A 338 1.17 4.20 -5.64
C VAL A 338 2.51 4.43 -4.94
N GLU A 339 3.19 5.52 -5.33
CA GLU A 339 4.52 5.95 -4.86
C GLU A 339 4.68 5.90 -3.33
N ARG A 340 3.72 6.45 -2.58
CA ARG A 340 3.75 6.45 -1.10
C ARG A 340 3.77 5.05 -0.46
N ASN A 341 3.44 4.02 -1.24
CA ASN A 341 3.39 2.62 -0.79
C ASN A 341 4.53 1.77 -1.38
N ILE A 342 5.59 2.36 -1.94
CA ILE A 342 6.73 1.61 -2.49
C ILE A 342 7.35 0.66 -1.45
N SER A 343 7.46 1.08 -0.19
CA SER A 343 8.00 0.24 0.89
C SER A 343 7.20 -1.05 1.12
N ALA A 344 5.91 -1.07 0.75
CA ALA A 344 5.04 -2.24 0.84
C ALA A 344 5.59 -3.43 0.01
N LEU A 345 6.33 -3.17 -1.06
CA LEU A 345 6.97 -4.21 -1.88
C LEU A 345 8.07 -4.99 -1.13
N ALA A 346 8.51 -4.50 0.03
CA ALA A 346 9.42 -5.20 0.94
C ALA A 346 8.78 -5.57 2.29
N THR A 347 7.64 -5.01 2.68
CA THR A 347 6.97 -5.38 3.95
C THR A 347 5.81 -6.35 3.77
N GLU A 348 5.14 -6.34 2.61
CA GLU A 348 3.96 -7.16 2.28
C GLU A 348 4.35 -8.29 1.33
N ILE A 349 5.23 -9.18 1.79
CA ILE A 349 5.78 -10.27 0.99
C ILE A 349 4.65 -11.15 0.40
N PRO A 350 4.62 -11.39 -0.92
CA PRO A 350 3.56 -12.19 -1.53
C PRO A 350 3.61 -13.65 -1.05
N ILE A 351 2.44 -14.27 -0.93
CA ILE A 351 2.32 -15.70 -0.69
C ILE A 351 2.66 -16.42 -2.00
N MET A 352 3.95 -16.76 -2.14
CA MET A 352 4.54 -17.44 -3.29
C MET A 352 5.57 -18.45 -2.81
N GLU A 353 5.58 -19.63 -3.41
CA GLU A 353 6.62 -20.62 -3.15
C GLU A 353 8.00 -20.09 -3.55
N ALA A 354 8.97 -20.24 -2.64
CA ALA A 354 10.32 -19.77 -2.82
C ALA A 354 10.99 -20.49 -4.01
N PRO A 355 11.58 -19.77 -4.98
CA PRO A 355 12.26 -20.42 -6.09
C PRO A 355 13.51 -21.19 -5.61
N GLU A 356 13.67 -22.42 -6.11
CA GLU A 356 14.90 -23.21 -5.91
C GLU A 356 16.10 -22.57 -6.61
N THR A 357 17.29 -22.75 -6.02
CA THR A 357 18.59 -22.35 -6.58
C THR A 357 19.65 -23.40 -6.28
N ASP A 358 20.83 -23.26 -6.89
CA ASP A 358 21.96 -24.16 -6.67
C ASP A 358 22.39 -24.17 -5.19
N ASN A 359 22.79 -25.35 -4.71
CA ASN A 359 23.26 -25.49 -3.34
C ASN A 359 24.54 -24.69 -3.09
N VAL A 360 24.55 -23.94 -2.00
CA VAL A 360 25.66 -23.08 -1.60
C VAL A 360 26.45 -23.74 -0.47
N ALA A 361 27.75 -23.96 -0.71
CA ALA A 361 28.66 -24.45 0.32
C ALA A 361 29.23 -23.27 1.11
N ALA A 362 29.03 -23.28 2.43
CA ALA A 362 29.49 -22.23 3.31
C ALA A 362 29.92 -22.80 4.67
N ALA A 363 30.83 -22.11 5.35
CA ALA A 363 31.23 -22.45 6.72
C ALA A 363 30.27 -21.80 7.72
N GLU A 364 29.99 -22.50 8.82
CA GLU A 364 29.16 -21.98 9.90
C GLU A 364 29.90 -20.96 10.75
N ARG A 365 29.20 -19.87 11.07
CA ARG A 365 29.64 -18.80 11.96
C ARG A 365 28.59 -18.58 13.03
N GLN A 366 29.02 -18.39 14.26
CA GLN A 366 28.13 -18.01 15.35
C GLN A 366 27.73 -16.53 15.19
N THR A 367 26.42 -16.26 15.14
CA THR A 367 25.84 -14.93 14.95
C THR A 367 24.57 -14.79 15.80
N ASN A 368 23.96 -13.61 15.81
CA ASN A 368 22.64 -13.36 16.40
C ASN A 368 21.48 -13.46 15.38
N SER A 369 21.73 -14.00 14.19
CA SER A 369 20.71 -14.20 13.15
C SER A 369 19.68 -15.25 13.59
N THR A 370 18.43 -15.09 13.17
CA THR A 370 17.30 -15.90 13.65
C THR A 370 16.68 -16.72 12.53
N ILE A 371 16.03 -17.81 12.93
CA ILE A 371 15.12 -18.62 12.12
C ILE A 371 13.85 -18.79 12.95
N GLU A 372 12.70 -18.61 12.32
CA GLU A 372 11.40 -18.89 12.88
C GLU A 372 10.58 -19.63 11.84
N CYS A 373 9.92 -20.71 12.24
CA CYS A 373 9.08 -21.49 11.36
C CYS A 373 7.65 -21.56 11.87
N ARG A 374 6.70 -21.40 10.96
CA ARG A 374 5.28 -21.50 11.27
C ARG A 374 4.55 -22.24 10.16
N LYS A 375 3.67 -23.14 10.54
CA LYS A 375 2.70 -23.72 9.60
C LYS A 375 1.61 -22.71 9.30
N SER A 376 1.48 -22.33 8.03
CA SER A 376 0.47 -21.38 7.54
C SER A 376 -0.32 -22.00 6.40
N GLY A 377 -1.48 -22.57 6.71
CA GLY A 377 -2.31 -23.30 5.75
C GLY A 377 -1.56 -24.50 5.13
N GLY A 378 -1.39 -24.48 3.82
CA GLY A 378 -0.66 -25.50 3.05
C GLY A 378 0.86 -25.26 2.97
N TYR A 379 1.37 -24.19 3.57
CA TYR A 379 2.77 -23.80 3.51
C TYR A 379 3.46 -23.93 4.86
N LEU A 380 4.77 -24.19 4.82
CA LEU A 380 5.69 -23.88 5.89
C LEU A 380 6.28 -22.49 5.59
N GLU A 381 5.98 -21.54 6.47
CA GLU A 381 6.56 -20.21 6.45
C GLU A 381 7.86 -20.23 7.25
N ILE A 382 8.94 -19.75 6.63
CA ILE A 382 10.27 -19.66 7.23
C ILE A 382 10.71 -18.21 7.19
N ASN A 383 10.85 -17.60 8.37
CA ASN A 383 11.14 -16.18 8.54
C ASN A 383 12.37 -16.00 9.42
N GLY A 384 12.98 -14.82 9.38
CA GLY A 384 13.99 -14.44 10.35
C GLY A 384 14.69 -13.14 9.98
N SER A 385 15.74 -12.82 10.71
CA SER A 385 16.59 -11.68 10.45
C SER A 385 18.06 -12.05 10.51
N ILE A 386 18.86 -11.35 9.72
CA ILE A 386 20.32 -11.47 9.71
C ILE A 386 20.90 -10.42 10.65
N GLU A 387 21.91 -10.80 11.44
CA GLU A 387 22.66 -9.83 12.26
C GLU A 387 23.18 -8.67 11.39
N GLN A 388 22.81 -7.43 11.74
CA GLN A 388 22.99 -6.26 10.88
C GLN A 388 24.42 -6.04 10.39
N GLU A 389 25.43 -6.39 11.21
CA GLU A 389 26.84 -6.24 10.87
C GLU A 389 27.30 -7.15 9.71
N LEU A 390 26.48 -8.12 9.30
CA LEU A 390 26.76 -9.06 8.21
C LEU A 390 26.10 -8.66 6.89
N VAL A 391 25.18 -7.69 6.93
CA VAL A 391 24.40 -7.25 5.78
C VAL A 391 25.05 -6.00 5.17
N GLU A 392 25.49 -6.15 3.93
CA GLU A 392 25.83 -5.08 3.01
C GLU A 392 24.63 -4.82 2.08
N ASP A 393 24.64 -3.73 1.32
CA ASP A 393 23.49 -3.34 0.48
C ASP A 393 23.08 -4.47 -0.48
N ASP A 394 24.07 -5.17 -1.07
CA ASP A 394 23.90 -6.22 -2.07
C ASP A 394 24.01 -7.66 -1.52
N THR A 395 23.99 -7.85 -0.19
CA THR A 395 24.04 -9.18 0.42
C THR A 395 22.90 -10.06 -0.10
N GLU A 396 23.24 -11.20 -0.69
CA GLU A 396 22.27 -12.24 -1.01
C GLU A 396 22.04 -13.13 0.21
N ILE A 397 20.78 -13.44 0.49
CA ILE A 397 20.36 -14.43 1.49
C ILE A 397 19.78 -15.62 0.73
N VAL A 398 20.22 -16.82 1.08
CA VAL A 398 19.61 -18.08 0.62
C VAL A 398 19.34 -18.99 1.81
N VAL A 399 18.29 -19.80 1.70
CA VAL A 399 17.89 -20.73 2.77
C VAL A 399 18.02 -22.16 2.24
N CYS A 400 18.86 -22.94 2.88
CA CYS A 400 19.06 -24.34 2.59
C CYS A 400 18.23 -25.19 3.56
N VAL A 401 17.40 -26.07 3.02
CA VAL A 401 16.55 -26.98 3.78
C VAL A 401 16.93 -28.42 3.42
N SER A 402 17.20 -29.22 4.44
CA SER A 402 17.48 -30.65 4.27
C SER A 402 16.68 -31.53 5.21
N ASP A 403 16.64 -32.83 4.91
CA ASP A 403 16.22 -33.83 5.89
C ASP A 403 17.19 -33.94 7.07
N ALA A 404 16.77 -34.62 8.14
CA ALA A 404 17.54 -34.81 9.37
C ALA A 404 18.94 -35.41 9.13
N ASP A 405 19.05 -36.32 8.14
CA ASP A 405 20.29 -37.01 7.80
C ASP A 405 21.16 -36.21 6.80
N ARG A 406 20.69 -35.04 6.34
CA ARG A 406 21.35 -34.13 5.39
C ARG A 406 21.66 -34.78 4.03
N THR A 407 20.83 -35.74 3.63
CA THR A 407 20.99 -36.48 2.37
C THR A 407 20.20 -35.87 1.22
N ASN A 408 19.06 -35.25 1.53
CA ASN A 408 18.23 -34.53 0.56
C ASN A 408 18.25 -33.05 0.92
N MET A 409 18.94 -32.25 0.12
CA MET A 409 19.18 -30.83 0.38
C MET A 409 18.76 -29.99 -0.83
N LYS A 410 17.95 -28.98 -0.57
CA LYS A 410 17.51 -27.98 -1.54
C LYS A 410 17.78 -26.58 -0.98
N THR A 411 18.22 -25.67 -1.84
CA THR A 411 18.44 -24.27 -1.48
C THR A 411 17.42 -23.40 -2.20
N TYR A 412 16.90 -22.40 -1.48
CA TYR A 412 15.85 -21.53 -1.95
C TYR A 412 16.25 -20.07 -1.84
N LYS A 413 15.68 -19.25 -2.71
CA LYS A 413 15.74 -17.79 -2.70
C LYS A 413 14.56 -17.26 -1.88
N PRO A 414 14.74 -16.89 -0.60
CA PRO A 414 13.68 -16.24 0.16
C PRO A 414 13.44 -14.84 -0.39
N PHE A 415 12.29 -14.25 -0.07
CA PHE A 415 12.11 -12.80 -0.20
C PHE A 415 12.81 -12.07 0.93
N TYR A 416 13.24 -10.83 0.68
CA TYR A 416 13.88 -9.98 1.67
C TYR A 416 12.87 -8.99 2.23
N THR A 417 12.84 -8.84 3.56
CA THR A 417 11.85 -8.02 4.26
C THR A 417 12.48 -6.99 5.17
N LEU A 418 11.70 -5.95 5.50
CA LEU A 418 12.09 -4.96 6.49
C LEU A 418 11.77 -5.50 7.89
N THR A 419 12.71 -5.36 8.81
CA THR A 419 12.48 -5.66 10.22
C THR A 419 11.70 -4.54 10.90
N GLU A 420 11.20 -4.78 12.12
CA GLU A 420 10.49 -3.74 12.90
C GLU A 420 11.32 -2.46 13.09
N ASP A 421 12.66 -2.61 13.11
CA ASP A 421 13.62 -1.50 13.21
C ASP A 421 13.95 -0.83 11.86
N GLY A 422 13.38 -1.31 10.74
CA GLY A 422 13.58 -0.73 9.40
C GLY A 422 14.92 -1.06 8.72
N ASN A 423 15.65 -2.10 9.16
CA ASN A 423 17.04 -2.30 8.75
C ASN A 423 17.26 -3.17 7.48
N GLY A 424 16.19 -3.57 6.78
CA GLY A 424 16.28 -4.33 5.51
C GLY A 424 17.03 -5.68 5.58
N ASN A 425 17.21 -6.22 6.80
CA ASN A 425 17.96 -7.44 7.09
C ASN A 425 17.08 -8.66 7.35
N GLY A 426 15.77 -8.55 7.12
CA GLY A 426 14.82 -9.65 7.27
C GLY A 426 14.77 -10.53 6.03
N TYR A 427 14.30 -11.77 6.21
CA TYR A 427 13.91 -12.65 5.11
C TYR A 427 12.63 -13.42 5.47
N SER A 428 11.86 -13.78 4.44
CA SER A 428 10.65 -14.58 4.57
C SER A 428 10.46 -15.43 3.33
N MET A 429 9.99 -16.66 3.51
CA MET A 429 9.69 -17.54 2.39
C MET A 429 8.63 -18.57 2.73
N TYR A 430 7.91 -19.02 1.69
CA TYR A 430 6.93 -20.09 1.79
C TYR A 430 7.44 -21.33 1.05
N LEU A 431 7.37 -22.49 1.69
CA LEU A 431 7.58 -23.79 1.06
C LEU A 431 6.32 -24.62 1.11
N ASN A 432 5.94 -25.27 0.01
CA ASN A 432 4.79 -26.15 0.01
C ASN A 432 5.01 -27.32 0.95
N TYR A 433 4.15 -27.47 1.95
CA TYR A 433 4.31 -28.48 3.00
C TYR A 433 4.32 -29.90 2.41
N ALA A 434 3.61 -30.11 1.29
CA ALA A 434 3.56 -31.40 0.61
C ALA A 434 4.86 -31.79 -0.12
N GLU A 435 5.75 -30.82 -0.36
CA GLU A 435 7.01 -31.00 -1.10
C GLU A 435 8.24 -31.03 -0.20
N LEU A 436 8.04 -30.92 1.12
CA LEU A 436 9.12 -30.98 2.10
C LEU A 436 9.77 -32.38 2.14
N PRO A 437 11.09 -32.46 2.36
CA PRO A 437 11.81 -33.74 2.33
C PRO A 437 11.46 -34.66 3.51
N SER A 438 11.01 -34.12 4.64
CA SER A 438 10.62 -34.86 5.85
C SER A 438 9.88 -33.96 6.84
N ASP A 439 9.23 -34.57 7.84
CA ASP A 439 8.62 -33.85 8.98
C ASP A 439 9.67 -33.31 9.98
N PHE A 440 10.93 -33.71 9.84
CA PHE A 440 12.06 -33.20 10.61
C PHE A 440 13.06 -32.55 9.64
N LEU A 441 13.24 -31.25 9.75
CA LEU A 441 14.03 -30.45 8.83
C LEU A 441 15.28 -29.90 9.51
N HIS A 442 16.36 -29.77 8.75
CA HIS A 442 17.52 -28.99 9.12
C HIS A 442 17.59 -27.77 8.19
N ILE A 443 17.60 -26.57 8.76
CA ILE A 443 17.58 -25.30 8.03
C ILE A 443 18.89 -24.56 8.26
N ASN A 444 19.52 -24.13 7.18
CA ASN A 444 20.68 -23.24 7.20
C ASN A 444 20.37 -21.96 6.43
N VAL A 445 20.60 -20.82 7.05
CA VAL A 445 20.51 -19.52 6.40
C VAL A 445 21.91 -19.05 6.06
N ILE A 446 22.12 -18.71 4.80
CA ILE A 446 23.43 -18.40 4.24
C ILE A 446 23.39 -16.98 3.68
N CYS A 447 24.33 -16.15 4.12
CA CYS A 447 24.59 -14.85 3.50
C CYS A 447 25.75 -14.96 2.53
N LYS A 448 25.64 -14.30 1.38
CA LYS A 448 26.69 -14.20 0.37
C LYS A 448 27.01 -12.73 0.10
N ASN A 449 28.28 -12.36 0.28
CA ASN A 449 28.83 -11.05 -0.07
C ASN A 449 29.93 -11.30 -1.12
N GLY A 450 29.56 -11.18 -2.40
CA GLY A 450 30.39 -11.60 -3.53
C GLY A 450 30.75 -13.09 -3.46
N GLU A 451 32.05 -13.41 -3.41
CA GLU A 451 32.56 -14.78 -3.33
C GLU A 451 32.54 -15.37 -1.91
N ASN A 452 32.26 -14.56 -0.90
CA ASN A 452 32.26 -15.01 0.50
C ASN A 452 30.86 -15.47 0.89
N ALA A 453 30.73 -16.72 1.36
CA ALA A 453 29.47 -17.25 1.89
C ALA A 453 29.67 -17.80 3.31
N ALA A 454 28.72 -17.53 4.20
CA ALA A 454 28.71 -18.05 5.57
C ALA A 454 27.30 -18.52 5.97
N ILE A 455 27.22 -19.68 6.64
CA ILE A 455 26.00 -20.06 7.35
C ILE A 455 25.93 -19.19 8.60
N VAL A 456 24.91 -18.36 8.70
CA VAL A 456 24.73 -17.36 9.76
C VAL A 456 23.69 -17.79 10.80
N ALA A 457 22.75 -18.66 10.42
CA ALA A 457 21.84 -19.32 11.34
C ALA A 457 21.65 -20.78 10.92
N SER A 458 21.47 -21.67 11.89
CA SER A 458 21.28 -23.10 11.69
C SER A 458 20.31 -23.64 12.75
N GLU A 459 19.26 -24.35 12.34
CA GLU A 459 18.24 -24.87 13.26
C GLU A 459 17.67 -26.21 12.79
N ASP A 460 17.40 -27.10 13.74
CA ASP A 460 16.67 -28.35 13.53
C ASP A 460 15.22 -28.15 13.97
N ILE A 461 14.27 -28.46 13.09
CA ILE A 461 12.85 -28.17 13.28
C ILE A 461 12.02 -29.43 13.11
N SER A 462 11.13 -29.67 14.08
CA SER A 462 10.12 -30.72 14.01
C SER A 462 8.77 -30.11 13.64
N LEU A 463 8.12 -30.62 12.60
CA LEU A 463 6.82 -30.12 12.15
C LEU A 463 5.63 -30.82 12.83
N GLU A 464 5.90 -31.70 13.82
CA GLU A 464 4.88 -32.42 14.61
C GLU A 464 4.36 -31.65 15.84
N GLU A 465 4.94 -30.49 16.17
CA GLU A 465 4.51 -29.57 17.24
C GLU A 465 3.78 -28.36 16.67
#